data_AF-A0A2H9YUL2-F1
#
_entry.id   AF-A0A2H9YUL2-F1
#
_cell.length_a   1.000
_cell.length_b   1.000
_cell.length_c   1.000
_cell.angle_alpha   90.00
_cell.angle_beta   90.00
_cell.angle_gamma   90.00
#
_symmetry.space_group_name_H-M   'P 1'
#
loop_
_entity.id
_entity.type
_entity.pdbx_description
1 polymer ?
#
loop_
_entity_poly.entity_id
_entity_poly.type
_entity_poly.pdbx_seq_one_letter_code
_entity_poly.pdbx_strand_id
1 'polypeptide(L)'
;MNQIAPINPPQRTHFPIPNEMNESNTAAKRTATAKRLANTKNMDYQEWLEVRKQGIGSSDAATACGLNPYMSMLELWMIKTGRAQQNVDDDSSGVAPLYWGKQLEPLVAEYYSLHTNNKVRRVNAVLQHPDPDKAFMLANLDYAVVGSDDVQILECKTAGEHGARLWRDGVPLYVLCQVQHQLAVTGKQAAHVCVLICGHETKIFKVTRSESVIQHIIQAERYFWECVETDTPPSVDASESAAKAILQLYPAHVPLTVEDLSQNENANLMFDQLIKMKQEIQHKQERFDQLKHHIQMLMKDAERATFANGSVVWKKAKDSISLNTKALLQHQPELIELYPLQKPGSRRFNIYTD
;
A
#
# COMPACT_ATOMS: atom_id res chain seq x y z
N MET A 1 -12.15 -15.17 -62.64
CA MET A 1 -11.14 -14.33 -63.31
C MET A 1 -11.73 -12.94 -63.45
N ASN A 2 -11.51 -12.08 -62.46
CA ASN A 2 -12.02 -10.71 -62.52
C ASN A 2 -10.84 -9.75 -62.49
N GLN A 3 -10.69 -9.05 -63.62
CA GLN A 3 -9.67 -8.07 -63.90
C GLN A 3 -9.94 -6.76 -63.16
N ILE A 4 -8.86 -6.15 -62.71
CA ILE A 4 -8.78 -4.85 -62.06
C ILE A 4 -8.84 -3.76 -63.14
N ALA A 5 -9.69 -2.74 -62.92
CA ALA A 5 -9.64 -1.48 -63.64
C ALA A 5 -9.31 -0.33 -62.66
N PRO A 6 -8.48 0.67 -63.05
CA PRO A 6 -7.96 1.68 -62.15
C PRO A 6 -8.90 2.88 -62.00
N ILE A 7 -9.06 3.40 -60.79
CA ILE A 7 -9.82 4.64 -60.50
C ILE A 7 -8.83 5.72 -60.05
N ASN A 8 -8.76 6.80 -60.82
CA ASN A 8 -8.05 8.04 -60.50
C ASN A 8 -8.76 8.84 -59.38
N PRO A 9 -8.03 9.58 -58.54
CA PRO A 9 -8.61 10.34 -57.43
C PRO A 9 -9.23 11.68 -57.88
N PRO A 10 -10.28 12.18 -57.19
CA PRO A 10 -10.87 13.48 -57.52
C PRO A 10 -10.04 14.66 -56.98
N GLN A 11 -10.01 15.71 -57.79
CA GLN A 11 -9.32 16.99 -57.59
C GLN A 11 -9.89 17.76 -56.36
N ARG A 12 -9.00 18.33 -55.54
CA ARG A 12 -9.35 19.25 -54.46
C ARG A 12 -9.39 20.69 -54.97
N THR A 13 -10.53 21.36 -54.78
CA THR A 13 -10.69 22.80 -55.02
C THR A 13 -10.10 23.61 -53.87
N HIS A 14 -9.21 24.53 -54.20
CA HIS A 14 -8.64 25.56 -53.31
C HIS A 14 -9.69 26.62 -52.96
N PHE A 15 -9.79 26.97 -51.67
CA PHE A 15 -10.37 28.24 -51.20
C PHE A 15 -9.30 29.04 -50.42
N PRO A 16 -9.28 30.39 -50.53
CA PRO A 16 -8.18 31.21 -50.02
C PRO A 16 -8.34 31.58 -48.54
N ILE A 17 -7.18 31.74 -47.90
CA ILE A 17 -6.94 32.15 -46.52
C ILE A 17 -7.16 33.66 -46.36
N PRO A 18 -7.80 34.13 -45.27
CA PRO A 18 -7.52 35.44 -44.71
C PRO A 18 -6.51 35.30 -43.57
N ASN A 19 -5.34 35.91 -43.78
CA ASN A 19 -4.33 36.18 -42.77
C ASN A 19 -4.85 37.31 -41.87
N GLU A 20 -4.83 37.16 -40.55
CA GLU A 20 -4.38 38.23 -39.66
C GLU A 20 -4.20 37.77 -38.20
N MET A 21 -3.04 38.21 -37.66
CA MET A 21 -2.67 38.36 -36.24
C MET A 21 -2.40 37.09 -35.44
N ASN A 22 -1.16 36.63 -35.67
CA ASN A 22 -0.37 35.75 -34.83
C ASN A 22 0.01 36.48 -33.52
N GLU A 23 -0.85 36.46 -32.51
CA GLU A 23 -0.39 36.65 -31.13
C GLU A 23 0.20 35.34 -30.62
N SER A 24 1.52 35.33 -30.57
CA SER A 24 2.35 34.25 -30.05
C SER A 24 1.99 33.91 -28.61
N ASN A 25 1.06 32.98 -28.41
CA ASN A 25 0.84 32.34 -27.11
C ASN A 25 1.70 31.07 -26.99
N THR A 26 2.99 31.20 -27.31
CA THR A 26 4.01 30.26 -26.85
C THR A 26 4.44 30.66 -25.44
N ALA A 27 3.52 30.57 -24.49
CA ALA A 27 3.91 30.39 -23.11
C ALA A 27 4.50 28.98 -23.01
N ALA A 28 5.80 28.89 -23.24
CA ALA A 28 6.59 27.72 -22.89
C ALA A 28 6.17 27.32 -21.46
N LYS A 29 5.59 26.12 -21.30
CA LYS A 29 5.37 25.51 -19.99
C LYS A 29 6.73 25.43 -19.31
N ARG A 30 7.08 26.48 -18.55
CA ARG A 30 8.17 26.42 -17.58
C ARG A 30 7.84 25.22 -16.71
N THR A 31 8.62 24.15 -16.79
CA THR A 31 8.57 23.06 -15.83
C THR A 31 8.81 23.69 -14.48
N ALA A 32 7.73 23.99 -13.76
CA ALA A 32 7.81 24.60 -12.45
C ALA A 32 8.59 23.62 -11.57
N THR A 33 9.73 24.05 -11.07
CA THR A 33 10.56 23.24 -10.19
C THR A 33 9.87 23.10 -8.85
N ALA A 34 9.88 21.90 -8.24
CA ALA A 34 9.32 21.68 -6.92
C ALA A 34 9.79 22.71 -5.89
N LYS A 35 8.87 23.15 -5.03
CA LYS A 35 9.18 24.04 -3.92
C LYS A 35 9.90 23.23 -2.85
N ARG A 36 10.97 23.79 -2.26
CA ARG A 36 11.59 23.21 -1.06
C ARG A 36 10.79 23.67 0.15
N LEU A 37 9.92 22.80 0.67
CA LEU A 37 9.05 23.10 1.80
C LEU A 37 9.83 23.18 3.11
N ALA A 38 10.74 22.22 3.34
CA ALA A 38 11.56 22.18 4.53
C ALA A 38 12.92 21.53 4.27
N ASN A 39 13.94 21.94 5.03
CA ASN A 39 15.28 21.32 5.01
C ASN A 39 15.36 20.21 6.05
N THR A 40 15.84 19.03 5.67
CA THR A 40 15.86 17.86 6.55
C THR A 40 17.25 17.53 7.13
N LYS A 41 18.28 18.34 6.87
CA LYS A 41 19.67 18.00 7.25
C LYS A 41 19.88 17.88 8.77
N ASN A 42 19.23 18.73 9.56
CA ASN A 42 19.31 18.78 11.02
C ASN A 42 17.92 18.74 11.67
N MET A 43 16.93 18.26 10.94
CA MET A 43 15.55 18.20 11.40
C MET A 43 15.40 17.03 12.35
N ASP A 44 14.80 17.27 13.52
CA ASP A 44 14.51 16.17 14.43
C ASP A 44 13.32 15.33 13.93
N TYR A 45 13.10 14.18 14.57
CA TYR A 45 12.07 13.25 14.15
C TYR A 45 10.64 13.81 14.30
N GLN A 46 10.37 14.62 15.32
CA GLN A 46 9.04 15.21 15.54
C GLN A 46 8.76 16.31 14.54
N GLU A 47 9.72 17.21 14.30
CA GLU A 47 9.63 18.22 13.24
C GLU A 47 9.38 17.57 11.87
N TRP A 48 10.07 16.47 11.59
CA TRP A 48 9.87 15.71 10.35
C TRP A 48 8.47 15.12 10.24
N LEU A 49 7.93 14.55 11.33
CA LEU A 49 6.55 14.05 11.36
C LEU A 49 5.53 15.17 11.15
N GLU A 50 5.71 16.33 11.79
CA GLU A 50 4.80 17.47 11.65
C GLU A 50 4.80 18.01 10.21
N VAL A 51 5.96 18.13 9.57
CA VAL A 51 6.02 18.51 8.14
C VAL A 51 5.30 17.49 7.26
N ARG A 52 5.45 16.19 7.56
CA ARG A 52 4.78 15.12 6.81
C ARG A 52 3.28 15.03 7.05
N LYS A 53 2.75 15.60 8.14
CA LYS A 53 1.30 15.70 8.35
C LYS A 53 0.66 16.76 7.46
N GLN A 54 1.43 17.70 6.91
CA GLN A 54 0.92 18.78 6.05
C GLN A 54 0.58 18.35 4.62
N GLY A 55 0.80 17.07 4.27
CA GLY A 55 0.51 16.55 2.94
C GLY A 55 0.67 15.04 2.84
N ILE A 56 0.53 14.51 1.63
CA ILE A 56 0.76 13.11 1.27
C ILE A 56 2.21 12.98 0.83
N GLY A 57 2.99 12.19 1.58
CA GLY A 57 4.36 11.86 1.21
C GLY A 57 4.40 10.84 0.08
N SER A 58 5.51 10.77 -0.66
CA SER A 58 5.70 9.76 -1.71
C SER A 58 5.53 8.31 -1.23
N SER A 59 5.92 8.00 0.01
CA SER A 59 5.69 6.68 0.63
C SER A 59 4.21 6.41 0.96
N ASP A 60 3.43 7.47 1.15
CA ASP A 60 2.02 7.41 1.51
C ASP A 60 1.13 7.31 0.26
N ALA A 61 1.66 7.69 -0.92
CA ALA A 61 0.96 7.73 -2.20
C ALA A 61 0.20 6.44 -2.51
N ALA A 62 0.86 5.29 -2.38
CA ALA A 62 0.23 3.99 -2.63
C ALA A 62 -0.92 3.71 -1.64
N THR A 63 -0.77 4.10 -0.39
CA THR A 63 -1.82 3.94 0.63
C THR A 63 -2.99 4.87 0.35
N ALA A 64 -2.74 6.14 0.04
CA ALA A 64 -3.75 7.11 -0.33
C ALA A 64 -4.54 6.69 -1.60
N CYS A 65 -3.91 5.90 -2.47
CA CYS A 65 -4.56 5.28 -3.64
C CYS A 65 -5.26 3.94 -3.35
N GLY A 66 -5.18 3.39 -2.13
CA GLY A 66 -5.74 2.06 -1.79
C GLY A 66 -4.97 0.88 -2.41
N LEU A 67 -3.70 1.07 -2.79
CA LEU A 67 -2.86 0.09 -3.47
C LEU A 67 -1.71 -0.46 -2.60
N ASN A 68 -1.62 -0.04 -1.35
CA ASN A 68 -0.58 -0.48 -0.43
C ASN A 68 -0.99 -1.82 0.23
N PRO A 69 -0.18 -2.89 0.12
CA PRO A 69 -0.51 -4.19 0.72
C PRO A 69 -0.36 -4.23 2.24
N TYR A 70 0.25 -3.22 2.86
CA TYR A 70 0.60 -3.20 4.29
C TYR A 70 -0.24 -2.23 5.11
N MET A 71 -0.77 -1.17 4.50
CA MET A 71 -1.47 -0.09 5.19
C MET A 71 -2.71 0.32 4.40
N SER A 72 -3.84 0.43 5.08
CA SER A 72 -5.12 0.88 4.54
C SER A 72 -5.22 2.40 4.50
N MET A 73 -6.11 2.93 3.64
CA MET A 73 -6.44 4.36 3.64
C MET A 73 -6.95 4.83 5.01
N LEU A 74 -7.71 4.00 5.73
CA LEU A 74 -8.24 4.35 7.05
C LEU A 74 -7.11 4.55 8.07
N GLU A 75 -6.12 3.65 8.11
CA GLU A 75 -4.96 3.80 8.99
C GLU A 75 -4.17 5.08 8.66
N LEU A 76 -3.93 5.35 7.37
CA LEU A 76 -3.26 6.59 6.97
C LEU A 76 -4.06 7.83 7.34
N TRP A 77 -5.38 7.83 7.18
CA TRP A 77 -6.25 8.93 7.61
C TRP A 77 -6.16 9.17 9.12
N MET A 78 -6.17 8.10 9.93
CA MET A 78 -5.97 8.21 11.38
C MET A 78 -4.60 8.81 11.72
N ILE A 79 -3.55 8.45 10.98
CA ILE A 79 -2.21 9.05 11.13
C ILE A 79 -2.23 10.54 10.79
N LYS A 80 -2.79 10.91 9.63
CA LYS A 80 -2.79 12.30 9.14
C LYS A 80 -3.64 13.23 10.02
N THR A 81 -4.68 12.69 10.65
CA THR A 81 -5.54 13.43 11.59
C THR A 81 -5.08 13.33 13.05
N GLY A 82 -3.96 12.67 13.33
CA GLY A 82 -3.37 12.60 14.68
C GLY A 82 -4.05 11.63 15.66
N ARG A 83 -4.95 10.77 15.18
CA ARG A 83 -5.62 9.72 15.96
C ARG A 83 -4.77 8.48 16.17
N ALA A 84 -3.79 8.25 15.29
CA ALA A 84 -2.80 7.20 15.40
C ALA A 84 -1.40 7.79 15.20
N GLN A 85 -0.41 7.18 15.86
CA GLN A 85 1.00 7.46 15.55
C GLN A 85 1.48 6.49 14.48
N GLN A 86 2.37 6.93 13.60
CA GLN A 86 3.13 6.00 12.76
C GLN A 86 4.02 5.17 13.69
N ASN A 87 3.69 3.89 13.86
CA ASN A 87 4.52 2.95 14.58
C ASN A 87 5.79 2.71 13.75
N VAL A 88 6.85 3.47 14.02
CA VAL A 88 8.13 3.32 13.33
C VAL A 88 8.98 2.21 13.96
N ASP A 89 8.74 1.87 15.23
CA ASP A 89 9.53 0.88 15.96
C ASP A 89 8.62 0.01 16.86
N ASP A 90 8.16 -1.14 16.36
CA ASP A 90 7.89 -2.28 17.26
C ASP A 90 9.07 -3.26 17.12
N ASP A 91 10.18 -2.83 17.72
CA ASP A 91 11.51 -3.47 17.70
C ASP A 91 11.56 -4.75 18.56
N SER A 92 10.43 -5.17 19.13
CA SER A 92 10.34 -6.28 20.09
C SER A 92 10.51 -7.67 19.46
N SER A 93 10.52 -7.77 18.12
CA SER A 93 10.56 -9.02 17.36
C SER A 93 11.87 -9.30 16.62
N GLY A 94 12.86 -8.39 16.69
CA GLY A 94 14.10 -8.48 15.91
C GLY A 94 13.91 -8.25 14.39
N VAL A 95 12.69 -7.91 13.96
CA VAL A 95 12.34 -7.58 12.57
C VAL A 95 12.17 -6.07 12.47
N ALA A 96 13.18 -5.38 11.93
CA ALA A 96 13.18 -3.92 11.79
C ALA A 96 13.41 -3.46 10.34
N PRO A 97 12.45 -3.63 9.42
CA PRO A 97 12.64 -3.34 8.01
C PRO A 97 12.94 -1.87 7.72
N LEU A 98 12.34 -0.94 8.49
CA LEU A 98 12.59 0.50 8.36
C LEU A 98 14.01 0.87 8.82
N TYR A 99 14.44 0.34 9.97
CA TYR A 99 15.82 0.49 10.46
C TYR A 99 16.83 0.00 9.44
N TRP A 100 16.72 -1.27 9.01
CA TRP A 100 17.66 -1.86 8.05
C TRP A 100 17.60 -1.20 6.68
N GLY A 101 16.42 -0.77 6.23
CA GLY A 101 16.27 0.03 5.01
C GLY A 101 17.13 1.30 5.07
N LYS A 102 17.02 2.07 6.15
CA LYS A 102 17.80 3.29 6.36
C LYS A 102 19.31 3.05 6.47
N GLN A 103 19.73 1.98 7.17
CA GLN A 103 21.15 1.65 7.30
C GLN A 103 21.78 1.17 5.99
N LEU A 104 21.03 0.42 5.18
CA LEU A 104 21.53 -0.15 3.92
C LEU A 104 21.41 0.81 2.73
N GLU A 105 20.55 1.82 2.81
CA GLU A 105 20.32 2.81 1.73
C GLU A 105 21.62 3.41 1.15
N PRO A 106 22.63 3.84 1.94
CA PRO A 106 23.90 4.33 1.39
C PRO A 106 24.67 3.28 0.58
N LEU A 107 24.67 2.02 1.02
CA LEU A 107 25.34 0.92 0.31
C LEU A 107 24.65 0.59 -1.02
N VAL A 108 23.32 0.66 -1.04
CA VAL A 108 22.54 0.49 -2.28
C VAL A 108 22.84 1.62 -3.27
N ALA A 109 22.96 2.87 -2.79
CA ALA A 109 23.31 4.02 -3.61
C ALA A 109 24.76 3.98 -4.13
N GLU A 110 25.70 3.46 -3.34
CA GLU A 110 27.08 3.20 -3.75
C GLU A 110 27.14 2.14 -4.84
N TYR A 111 26.48 1.00 -4.64
CA TYR A 111 26.36 -0.06 -5.65
C TYR A 111 25.79 0.51 -6.96
N TYR A 112 24.70 1.28 -6.87
CA TYR A 112 24.08 1.92 -8.03
C TYR A 112 25.08 2.81 -8.80
N SER A 113 25.85 3.62 -8.09
CA SER A 113 26.81 4.55 -8.70
C SER A 113 27.94 3.79 -9.39
N LEU A 114 28.44 2.72 -8.76
CA LEU A 114 29.47 1.84 -9.33
C LEU A 114 29.01 1.14 -10.62
N HIS A 115 27.76 0.67 -10.67
CA HIS A 115 27.25 -0.12 -11.79
C HIS A 115 26.72 0.73 -12.96
N THR A 116 26.30 1.96 -12.70
CA THR A 116 25.71 2.83 -13.72
C THR A 116 26.59 4.00 -14.13
N ASN A 117 27.72 4.22 -13.44
CA ASN A 117 28.58 5.41 -13.55
C ASN A 117 27.88 6.75 -13.28
N ASN A 118 26.63 6.71 -12.78
CA ASN A 118 25.90 7.92 -12.41
C ASN A 118 26.33 8.40 -11.03
N LYS A 119 26.51 9.72 -10.89
CA LYS A 119 26.74 10.35 -9.58
C LYS A 119 25.42 10.68 -8.92
N VAL A 120 25.32 10.41 -7.63
CA VAL A 120 24.12 10.68 -6.82
C VAL A 120 24.43 11.61 -5.66
N ARG A 121 23.45 12.43 -5.25
CA ARG A 121 23.55 13.30 -4.08
C ARG A 121 22.25 13.32 -3.30
N ARG A 122 22.36 13.44 -1.98
CA ARG A 122 21.18 13.64 -1.11
C ARG A 122 20.55 15.00 -1.37
N VAL A 123 19.23 15.05 -1.38
CA VAL A 123 18.46 16.29 -1.59
C VAL A 123 18.26 17.06 -0.29
N ASN A 124 18.16 16.33 0.84
CA ASN A 124 17.98 16.83 2.20
C ASN A 124 16.85 17.87 2.31
N ALA A 125 15.72 17.62 1.64
CA ALA A 125 14.56 18.47 1.74
C ALA A 125 13.26 17.67 1.56
N VAL A 126 12.19 18.17 2.19
CA VAL A 126 10.82 17.87 1.78
C VAL A 126 10.50 18.78 0.60
N LEU A 127 10.19 18.19 -0.54
CA LEU A 127 9.76 18.89 -1.74
C LEU A 127 8.23 18.93 -1.77
N GLN A 128 7.67 20.01 -2.27
CA GLN A 128 6.23 20.20 -2.47
C GLN A 128 5.96 20.49 -3.94
N HIS A 129 4.86 19.94 -4.45
CA HIS A 129 4.43 20.20 -5.82
C HIS A 129 4.25 21.73 -6.03
N PRO A 130 4.73 22.29 -7.16
CA PRO A 130 4.76 23.74 -7.35
C PRO A 130 3.37 24.37 -7.57
N ASP A 131 2.45 23.63 -8.19
CA ASP A 131 1.05 24.01 -8.39
C ASP A 131 0.31 24.13 -7.04
N PRO A 132 -0.25 25.31 -6.68
CA PRO A 132 -1.01 25.51 -5.45
C PRO A 132 -2.15 24.51 -5.25
N ASP A 133 -2.81 24.08 -6.33
CA ASP A 133 -3.91 23.10 -6.28
C ASP A 133 -3.45 21.68 -5.86
N LYS A 134 -2.14 21.43 -5.89
CA LYS A 134 -1.51 20.15 -5.54
C LYS A 134 -0.52 20.32 -4.39
N ALA A 135 -0.65 21.39 -3.60
CA ALA A 135 0.25 21.68 -2.49
C ALA A 135 0.28 20.57 -1.42
N PHE A 136 -0.77 19.72 -1.37
CA PHE A 136 -0.81 18.54 -0.53
C PHE A 136 0.17 17.44 -0.95
N MET A 137 0.72 17.45 -2.16
CA MET A 137 1.67 16.42 -2.61
C MET A 137 3.10 16.78 -2.18
N LEU A 138 3.70 15.91 -1.37
CA LEU A 138 5.03 16.07 -0.80
C LEU A 138 5.95 14.90 -1.19
N ALA A 139 7.20 15.19 -1.50
CA ALA A 139 8.20 14.17 -1.82
C ALA A 139 9.48 14.34 -1.02
N ASN A 140 9.92 13.25 -0.41
CA ASN A 140 11.30 13.08 0.04
C ASN A 140 11.98 12.13 -0.96
N LEU A 141 13.08 12.58 -1.53
CA LEU A 141 13.90 11.75 -2.43
C LEU A 141 15.09 11.21 -1.64
N ASP A 142 15.42 9.94 -1.82
CA ASP A 142 16.65 9.36 -1.28
C ASP A 142 17.85 10.09 -1.91
N TYR A 143 17.92 10.06 -3.25
CA TYR A 143 18.96 10.76 -4.00
C TYR A 143 18.46 11.39 -5.31
N ALA A 144 19.10 12.49 -5.68
CA ALA A 144 19.06 13.02 -7.03
C ALA A 144 20.26 12.50 -7.82
N VAL A 145 20.01 12.00 -9.03
CA VAL A 145 21.06 11.67 -10.00
C VAL A 145 21.54 12.97 -10.67
N VAL A 146 22.85 13.13 -10.82
CA VAL A 146 23.51 14.34 -11.34
C VAL A 146 24.25 14.02 -12.63
N GLY A 147 24.11 14.88 -13.64
CA GLY A 147 24.83 14.75 -14.91
C GLY A 147 24.28 13.68 -15.85
N SER A 148 23.03 13.26 -15.65
CA SER A 148 22.32 12.33 -16.53
C SER A 148 20.98 12.94 -16.95
N ASP A 149 20.75 13.03 -18.26
CA ASP A 149 19.47 13.48 -18.82
C ASP A 149 18.45 12.34 -18.84
N ASP A 150 18.92 11.09 -18.81
CA ASP A 150 18.09 9.89 -18.91
C ASP A 150 17.39 9.49 -17.60
N VAL A 151 17.92 9.92 -16.45
CA VAL A 151 17.42 9.61 -15.11
C VAL A 151 17.79 10.71 -14.14
N GLN A 152 16.85 11.16 -13.32
CA GLN A 152 17.08 12.28 -12.39
C GLN A 152 16.77 11.98 -10.92
N ILE A 153 16.22 10.80 -10.61
CA ILE A 153 15.91 10.33 -9.24
C ILE A 153 16.48 8.93 -9.07
N LEU A 154 17.00 8.64 -7.88
CA LEU A 154 17.26 7.30 -7.41
C LEU A 154 16.40 7.04 -6.17
N GLU A 155 15.61 5.98 -6.21
CA GLU A 155 14.88 5.40 -5.09
C GLU A 155 15.57 4.09 -4.69
N CYS A 156 16.02 3.98 -3.45
CA CYS A 156 16.67 2.81 -2.90
C CYS A 156 15.66 1.96 -2.12
N LYS A 157 15.63 0.66 -2.37
CA LYS A 157 14.79 -0.29 -1.63
C LYS A 157 15.60 -1.46 -1.09
N THR A 158 15.13 -2.03 0.00
CA THR A 158 15.57 -3.34 0.48
C THR A 158 14.36 -4.26 0.57
N ALA A 159 14.56 -5.53 0.24
CA ALA A 159 13.50 -6.53 0.28
C ALA A 159 14.01 -7.82 0.93
N GLY A 160 13.37 -8.26 2.01
CA GLY A 160 13.63 -9.57 2.61
C GLY A 160 13.00 -10.72 1.83
N GLU A 161 13.14 -11.94 2.35
CA GLU A 161 12.64 -13.18 1.73
C GLU A 161 11.16 -13.09 1.32
N HIS A 162 10.29 -12.63 2.22
CA HIS A 162 8.85 -12.51 1.94
C HIS A 162 8.52 -11.42 0.90
N GLY A 163 9.37 -10.40 0.78
CA GLY A 163 9.22 -9.31 -0.18
C GLY A 163 9.77 -9.62 -1.57
N ALA A 164 10.80 -10.49 -1.66
CA ALA A 164 11.48 -10.84 -2.91
C ALA A 164 10.52 -11.30 -4.01
N ARG A 165 9.45 -12.02 -3.64
CA ARG A 165 8.44 -12.51 -4.60
C ARG A 165 7.74 -11.39 -5.39
N LEU A 166 7.60 -10.20 -4.81
CA LEU A 166 6.92 -9.07 -5.44
C LEU A 166 7.77 -8.45 -6.56
N TRP A 167 9.07 -8.71 -6.57
CA TRP A 167 10.04 -8.16 -7.51
C TRP A 167 10.37 -9.08 -8.68
N ARG A 168 9.69 -10.24 -8.80
CA ARG A 168 9.95 -11.21 -9.87
C ARG A 168 9.64 -10.64 -11.26
N ASP A 169 8.51 -9.95 -11.37
CA ASP A 169 7.98 -9.45 -12.64
C ASP A 169 8.26 -7.95 -12.87
N GLY A 170 9.10 -7.34 -12.02
CA GLY A 170 9.46 -5.93 -12.10
C GLY A 170 9.24 -5.16 -10.81
N VAL A 171 9.05 -3.84 -10.92
CA VAL A 171 8.80 -2.96 -9.78
C VAL A 171 7.38 -3.20 -9.23
N PRO A 172 7.21 -3.53 -7.94
CA PRO A 172 5.89 -3.69 -7.34
C PRO A 172 5.03 -2.43 -7.48
N LEU A 173 3.71 -2.61 -7.64
CA LEU A 173 2.78 -1.51 -7.92
C LEU A 173 2.84 -0.37 -6.88
N TYR A 174 2.97 -0.69 -5.59
CA TYR A 174 3.07 0.31 -4.53
C TYR A 174 4.36 1.16 -4.63
N VAL A 175 5.47 0.56 -5.07
CA VAL A 175 6.74 1.28 -5.33
C VAL A 175 6.62 2.11 -6.61
N LEU A 176 5.98 1.56 -7.65
CA LEU A 176 5.73 2.30 -8.88
C LEU A 176 4.89 3.55 -8.61
N CYS A 177 3.84 3.45 -7.79
CA CYS A 177 3.03 4.57 -7.36
C CYS A 177 3.87 5.64 -6.63
N GLN A 178 4.69 5.23 -5.65
CA GLN A 178 5.61 6.13 -4.96
C GLN A 178 6.53 6.89 -5.95
N VAL A 179 7.11 6.19 -6.93
CA VAL A 179 8.05 6.78 -7.88
C VAL A 179 7.34 7.72 -8.86
N GLN A 180 6.16 7.35 -9.36
CA GLN A 180 5.35 8.24 -10.21
C GLN A 180 4.90 9.49 -9.43
N HIS A 181 4.56 9.37 -8.15
CA HIS A 181 4.30 10.51 -7.28
C HIS A 181 5.53 11.43 -7.18
N GLN A 182 6.73 10.89 -6.93
CA GLN A 182 7.96 11.68 -6.90
C GLN A 182 8.21 12.43 -8.22
N LEU A 183 7.97 11.77 -9.36
CA LEU A 183 8.08 12.39 -10.69
C LEU A 183 7.02 13.49 -10.86
N ALA A 184 5.79 13.29 -10.37
CA ALA A 184 4.73 14.30 -10.37
C ALA A 184 5.15 15.54 -9.59
N VAL A 185 5.56 15.39 -8.32
CA VAL A 185 5.98 16.50 -7.44
C VAL A 185 7.17 17.28 -8.03
N THR A 186 8.15 16.57 -8.58
CA THR A 186 9.43 17.16 -8.99
C THR A 186 9.46 17.71 -10.42
N GLY A 187 8.53 17.29 -11.28
CA GLY A 187 8.57 17.55 -12.71
C GLY A 187 9.66 16.78 -13.47
N LYS A 188 10.36 15.86 -12.81
CA LYS A 188 11.39 15.00 -13.42
C LYS A 188 10.76 13.96 -14.35
N GLN A 189 11.56 13.43 -15.27
CA GLN A 189 11.08 12.59 -16.38
C GLN A 189 11.34 11.11 -16.15
N ALA A 190 12.34 10.75 -15.34
CA ALA A 190 12.64 9.36 -15.04
C ALA A 190 13.35 9.19 -13.69
N ALA A 191 13.13 8.01 -13.12
CA ALA A 191 13.75 7.54 -11.89
C ALA A 191 14.34 6.14 -12.08
N HIS A 192 15.41 5.84 -11.37
CA HIS A 192 15.85 4.47 -11.17
C HIS A 192 15.40 3.99 -9.78
N VAL A 193 14.90 2.75 -9.74
CA VAL A 193 14.62 2.01 -8.51
C VAL A 193 15.72 0.97 -8.36
N CYS A 194 16.58 1.13 -7.36
CA CYS A 194 17.64 0.18 -7.03
C CYS A 194 17.22 -0.61 -5.79
N VAL A 195 17.02 -1.92 -5.93
CA VAL A 195 16.57 -2.79 -4.84
C VAL A 195 17.63 -3.83 -4.48
N LEU A 196 17.96 -3.93 -3.19
CA LEU A 196 18.74 -5.04 -2.63
C LEU A 196 17.80 -6.12 -2.10
N ILE A 197 17.78 -7.26 -2.77
CA ILE A 197 16.94 -8.42 -2.48
C ILE A 197 17.74 -9.42 -1.65
N CYS A 198 17.22 -9.77 -0.47
CA CYS A 198 17.76 -10.77 0.45
C CYS A 198 19.25 -10.57 0.77
N GLY A 199 19.74 -9.33 0.69
CA GLY A 199 21.13 -8.97 0.99
C GLY A 199 22.19 -9.45 0.00
N HIS A 200 21.82 -10.11 -1.11
CA HIS A 200 22.80 -10.73 -2.02
C HIS A 200 22.55 -10.45 -3.51
N GLU A 201 21.34 -10.04 -3.90
CA GLU A 201 21.01 -9.72 -5.29
C GLU A 201 20.55 -8.27 -5.39
N THR A 202 21.14 -7.47 -6.29
CA THR A 202 20.70 -6.10 -6.55
C THR A 202 20.11 -5.98 -7.94
N LYS A 203 18.95 -5.35 -8.06
CA LYS A 203 18.30 -5.06 -9.35
C LYS A 203 18.08 -3.56 -9.51
N ILE A 204 18.25 -3.07 -10.74
CA ILE A 204 18.00 -1.67 -11.10
C ILE A 204 16.91 -1.64 -12.17
N PHE A 205 15.82 -0.94 -11.88
CA PHE A 205 14.71 -0.75 -12.80
C PHE A 205 14.59 0.73 -13.18
N LYS A 206 14.31 1.01 -14.45
CA LYS A 206 13.99 2.36 -14.91
C LYS A 206 12.48 2.57 -14.93
N VAL A 207 12.03 3.63 -14.28
CA VAL A 207 10.65 4.10 -14.29
C VAL A 207 10.60 5.44 -14.99
N THR A 208 9.89 5.50 -16.12
CA THR A 208 9.65 6.74 -16.86
C THR A 208 8.35 7.39 -16.40
N ARG A 209 8.30 8.71 -16.41
CA ARG A 209 7.10 9.49 -16.11
C ARG A 209 5.97 9.04 -17.03
N SER A 210 4.84 8.68 -16.42
CA SER A 210 3.61 8.39 -17.15
C SER A 210 2.53 9.38 -16.73
N GLU A 211 2.20 10.31 -17.61
CA GLU A 211 1.22 11.35 -17.28
C GLU A 211 -0.16 10.75 -16.98
N SER A 212 -0.57 9.71 -17.71
CA SER A 212 -1.85 9.03 -17.44
C SER A 212 -1.87 8.38 -16.05
N VAL A 213 -0.79 7.73 -15.61
CA VAL A 213 -0.71 7.14 -14.27
C VAL A 213 -0.68 8.24 -13.21
N ILE A 214 0.09 9.30 -13.43
CA ILE A 214 0.17 10.44 -12.51
C ILE A 214 -1.19 11.11 -12.32
N GLN A 215 -1.99 11.27 -13.39
CA GLN A 215 -3.34 11.83 -13.25
C GLN A 215 -4.25 10.97 -12.37
N HIS A 216 -4.20 9.64 -12.49
CA HIS A 216 -4.94 8.75 -11.59
C HIS A 216 -4.47 8.86 -10.14
N ILE A 217 -3.14 8.92 -9.92
CA ILE A 217 -2.56 9.09 -8.58
C ILE A 217 -3.03 10.41 -7.96
N ILE A 218 -2.94 11.52 -8.69
CA ILE A 218 -3.37 12.85 -8.21
C ILE A 218 -4.86 12.83 -7.84
N GLN A 219 -5.71 12.21 -8.65
CA GLN A 219 -7.14 12.14 -8.37
C GLN A 219 -7.46 11.34 -7.10
N ALA A 220 -6.81 10.18 -6.94
CA ALA A 220 -7.00 9.33 -5.76
C ALA A 220 -6.45 10.00 -4.50
N GLU A 221 -5.26 10.60 -4.59
CA GLU A 221 -4.66 11.37 -3.50
C GLU A 221 -5.48 12.60 -3.11
N ARG A 222 -6.10 13.28 -4.08
CA ARG A 222 -7.01 14.40 -3.81
C ARG A 222 -8.23 13.96 -3.02
N TYR A 223 -8.86 12.86 -3.41
CA TYR A 223 -9.98 12.29 -2.66
C TYR A 223 -9.55 11.96 -1.22
N PHE A 224 -8.40 11.28 -1.06
CA PHE A 224 -7.87 10.98 0.27
C PHE A 224 -7.57 12.25 1.08
N TRP A 225 -6.99 13.27 0.45
CA TRP A 225 -6.65 14.52 1.12
C TRP A 225 -7.89 15.29 1.56
N GLU A 226 -8.95 15.30 0.75
CA GLU A 226 -10.25 15.86 1.13
C GLU A 226 -10.80 15.17 2.39
N CYS A 227 -10.72 13.84 2.49
CA CYS A 227 -11.08 13.11 3.71
C CYS A 227 -10.28 13.56 4.94
N VAL A 228 -8.99 13.89 4.78
CA VAL A 228 -8.15 14.43 5.86
C VAL A 228 -8.59 15.84 6.23
N GLU A 229 -8.82 16.72 5.25
CA GLU A 229 -9.19 18.13 5.47
C GLU A 229 -10.59 18.28 6.08
N THR A 230 -11.55 17.43 5.68
CA THR A 230 -12.92 17.44 6.21
C THR A 230 -13.11 16.56 7.44
N ASP A 231 -12.04 15.95 7.94
CA ASP A 231 -12.07 14.98 9.05
C ASP A 231 -13.11 13.86 8.85
N THR A 232 -13.31 13.44 7.61
CA THR A 232 -14.26 12.38 7.23
C THR A 232 -13.48 11.11 6.89
N PRO A 233 -13.73 9.96 7.53
CA PRO A 233 -12.98 8.75 7.26
C PRO A 233 -13.18 8.27 5.81
N PRO A 234 -12.12 7.79 5.12
CA PRO A 234 -12.24 7.20 3.80
C PRO A 234 -12.97 5.85 3.87
N SER A 235 -13.35 5.31 2.70
CA SER A 235 -13.91 3.96 2.61
C SER A 235 -12.97 2.90 3.20
N VAL A 236 -13.54 1.92 3.91
CA VAL A 236 -12.78 0.82 4.50
C VAL A 236 -12.59 -0.33 3.52
N ASP A 237 -11.43 -0.98 3.58
CA ASP A 237 -11.13 -2.20 2.84
C ASP A 237 -11.14 -3.44 3.75
N ALA A 238 -10.93 -4.62 3.17
CA ALA A 238 -10.89 -5.89 3.89
C ALA A 238 -9.49 -6.23 4.46
N SER A 239 -8.56 -5.28 4.52
CA SER A 239 -7.20 -5.52 5.00
C SER A 239 -7.16 -5.68 6.53
N GLU A 240 -6.15 -6.39 7.03
CA GLU A 240 -5.87 -6.45 8.47
C GLU A 240 -5.58 -5.06 9.06
N SER A 241 -4.99 -4.16 8.27
CA SER A 241 -4.75 -2.77 8.65
C SER A 241 -6.07 -2.04 8.93
N ALA A 242 -7.07 -2.14 8.03
CA ALA A 242 -8.38 -1.54 8.23
C ALA A 242 -9.08 -2.12 9.47
N ALA A 243 -9.01 -3.44 9.68
CA ALA A 243 -9.57 -4.07 10.87
C ALA A 243 -8.95 -3.53 12.17
N LYS A 244 -7.62 -3.38 12.22
CA LYS A 244 -6.91 -2.79 13.37
C LYS A 244 -7.28 -1.32 13.55
N ALA A 245 -7.34 -0.54 12.48
CA ALA A 245 -7.72 0.87 12.50
C ALA A 245 -9.15 1.08 13.04
N ILE A 246 -10.13 0.27 12.62
CA ILE A 246 -11.51 0.31 13.14
C ILE A 246 -11.55 0.06 14.65
N LEU A 247 -10.79 -0.93 15.14
CA LEU A 247 -10.71 -1.24 16.58
C LEU A 247 -10.05 -0.11 17.38
N GLN A 248 -9.07 0.58 16.82
CA GLN A 248 -8.47 1.76 17.46
C GLN A 248 -9.39 2.97 17.44
N LEU A 249 -10.15 3.17 16.36
CA LEU A 249 -11.10 4.28 16.22
C LEU A 249 -12.29 4.12 17.18
N TYR A 250 -12.73 2.89 17.41
CA TYR A 250 -13.87 2.59 18.29
C TYR A 250 -13.53 1.51 19.33
N PRO A 251 -12.66 1.81 20.32
CA PRO A 251 -12.05 0.82 21.21
C PRO A 251 -13.05 0.20 22.21
N ALA A 252 -14.07 0.95 22.60
CA ALA A 252 -15.11 0.52 23.53
C ALA A 252 -16.48 0.54 22.86
N HIS A 253 -17.41 -0.25 23.41
CA HIS A 253 -18.84 -0.09 23.15
C HIS A 253 -19.47 0.66 24.33
N VAL A 254 -20.59 1.34 24.08
CA VAL A 254 -21.44 1.86 25.16
C VAL A 254 -22.49 0.79 25.48
N PRO A 255 -22.51 0.22 26.71
CA PRO A 255 -23.47 -0.81 27.06
C PRO A 255 -24.91 -0.38 26.82
N LEU A 256 -25.74 -1.31 26.36
CA LEU A 256 -27.19 -1.12 26.12
C LEU A 256 -27.55 -0.03 25.08
N THR A 257 -26.56 0.55 24.40
CA THR A 257 -26.81 1.48 23.29
C THR A 257 -27.10 0.71 22.02
N VAL A 258 -28.16 1.10 21.32
CA VAL A 258 -28.56 0.54 20.03
C VAL A 258 -28.53 1.66 19.01
N GLU A 259 -27.74 1.48 17.95
CA GLU A 259 -27.79 2.34 16.77
C GLU A 259 -28.82 1.73 15.81
N ASP A 260 -29.90 2.46 15.52
CA ASP A 260 -30.95 2.00 14.62
C ASP A 260 -30.63 2.42 13.17
N LEU A 261 -30.07 1.47 12.41
CA LEU A 261 -29.79 1.64 10.98
C LEU A 261 -30.93 1.19 10.08
N SER A 262 -32.11 0.84 10.62
CA SER A 262 -33.24 0.29 9.84
C SER A 262 -33.74 1.23 8.74
N GLN A 263 -33.60 2.55 8.93
CA GLN A 263 -33.98 3.57 7.94
C GLN A 263 -32.86 3.93 6.97
N ASN A 264 -31.65 3.35 7.11
CA ASN A 264 -30.54 3.59 6.21
C ASN A 264 -30.50 2.51 5.11
N GLU A 265 -31.02 2.85 3.92
CA GLU A 265 -31.12 1.92 2.79
C GLU A 265 -29.77 1.27 2.42
N ASN A 266 -28.69 2.04 2.44
CA ASN A 266 -27.35 1.54 2.11
C ASN A 266 -26.86 0.54 3.19
N ALA A 267 -27.05 0.86 4.47
CA ALA A 267 -26.67 -0.03 5.56
C ALA A 267 -27.45 -1.36 5.50
N ASN A 268 -28.76 -1.31 5.20
CA ASN A 268 -29.57 -2.51 5.02
C ASN A 268 -29.09 -3.35 3.83
N LEU A 269 -28.79 -2.72 2.68
CA LEU A 269 -28.24 -3.42 1.51
C LEU A 269 -26.92 -4.12 1.84
N MET A 270 -26.02 -3.45 2.57
CA MET A 270 -24.76 -4.05 3.03
C MET A 270 -25.01 -5.23 3.99
N PHE A 271 -25.98 -5.11 4.89
CA PHE A 271 -26.33 -6.18 5.83
C PHE A 271 -26.90 -7.42 5.14
N ASP A 272 -27.80 -7.24 4.16
CA ASP A 272 -28.36 -8.34 3.36
C ASP A 272 -27.26 -9.07 2.58
N GLN A 273 -26.35 -8.32 1.95
CA GLN A 273 -25.19 -8.90 1.27
C GLN A 273 -24.30 -9.68 2.24
N LEU A 274 -24.05 -9.14 3.43
CA LEU A 274 -23.25 -9.78 4.46
C LEU A 274 -23.86 -11.11 4.93
N ILE A 275 -25.18 -11.17 5.15
CA ILE A 275 -25.90 -12.41 5.50
C ILE A 275 -25.76 -13.43 4.38
N LYS A 276 -26.01 -13.03 3.13
CA LYS A 276 -25.90 -13.91 1.97
C LYS A 276 -24.50 -14.49 1.84
N MET A 277 -23.46 -13.66 1.97
CA MET A 277 -22.07 -14.13 1.91
C MET A 277 -21.73 -15.09 3.05
N LYS A 278 -22.22 -14.84 4.27
CA LYS A 278 -22.04 -15.76 5.40
C LYS A 278 -22.64 -17.15 5.10
N GLN A 279 -23.82 -17.20 4.50
CA GLN A 279 -24.46 -18.45 4.09
C GLN A 279 -23.67 -19.16 2.98
N GLU A 280 -23.18 -18.42 1.98
CA GLU A 280 -22.35 -19.00 0.91
C GLU A 280 -21.03 -19.57 1.45
N ILE A 281 -20.38 -18.89 2.40
CA ILE A 281 -19.18 -19.38 3.07
C ILE A 281 -19.48 -20.68 3.81
N GLN A 282 -20.56 -20.72 4.58
CA GLN A 282 -20.97 -21.91 5.31
C GLN A 282 -21.21 -23.09 4.36
N HIS A 283 -21.97 -22.88 3.28
CA HIS A 283 -22.27 -23.94 2.31
C HIS A 283 -21.00 -24.46 1.61
N LYS A 284 -20.09 -23.57 1.22
CA LYS A 284 -18.79 -23.94 0.64
C LYS A 284 -17.93 -24.71 1.64
N GLN A 285 -17.95 -24.33 2.92
CA GLN A 285 -17.23 -25.01 3.99
C GLN A 285 -17.79 -26.43 4.23
N GLU A 286 -19.11 -26.58 4.31
CA GLU A 286 -19.77 -27.88 4.44
C GLU A 286 -19.41 -28.81 3.27
N ARG A 287 -19.43 -28.28 2.04
CA ARG A 287 -19.06 -29.05 0.85
C ARG A 287 -17.57 -29.42 0.84
N PHE A 288 -16.69 -28.52 1.25
CA PHE A 288 -15.27 -28.79 1.42
C PHE A 288 -15.04 -29.90 2.44
N ASP A 289 -15.66 -29.82 3.62
CA ASP A 289 -15.55 -30.82 4.67
C ASP A 289 -16.13 -32.17 4.26
N GLN A 290 -17.25 -32.18 3.53
CA GLN A 290 -17.79 -33.40 2.95
C GLN A 290 -16.76 -34.08 2.05
N LEU A 291 -16.13 -33.36 1.12
CA LEU A 291 -15.09 -33.92 0.24
C LEU A 291 -13.86 -34.38 1.03
N LYS A 292 -13.42 -33.59 2.02
CA LYS A 292 -12.32 -33.95 2.92
C LYS A 292 -12.58 -35.28 3.64
N HIS A 293 -13.78 -35.46 4.19
CA HIS A 293 -14.18 -36.70 4.87
C HIS A 293 -14.20 -37.89 3.91
N HIS A 294 -14.70 -37.73 2.68
CA HIS A 294 -14.68 -38.81 1.68
C HIS A 294 -13.26 -39.23 1.34
N ILE A 295 -12.32 -38.28 1.20
CA ILE A 295 -10.91 -38.61 0.97
C ILE A 295 -10.30 -39.33 2.17
N GLN A 296 -10.57 -38.88 3.40
CA GLN A 296 -10.09 -39.54 4.63
C GLN A 296 -10.61 -40.99 4.72
N MET A 297 -11.87 -41.24 4.33
CA MET A 297 -12.44 -42.59 4.25
C MET A 297 -11.74 -43.49 3.22
N LEU A 298 -11.23 -42.92 2.12
CA LEU A 298 -10.41 -43.65 1.14
C LEU A 298 -8.98 -43.91 1.66
N MET A 299 -8.41 -42.96 2.41
CA MET A 299 -7.07 -43.07 2.99
C MET A 299 -6.98 -44.14 4.08
N LYS A 300 -8.03 -44.28 4.91
CA LYS A 300 -8.05 -45.19 6.06
C LYS A 300 -6.81 -44.94 6.94
N ASP A 301 -5.97 -45.96 7.14
CA ASP A 301 -4.76 -45.91 7.96
C ASP A 301 -3.55 -45.26 7.25
N ALA A 302 -3.68 -44.95 5.95
CA ALA A 302 -2.59 -44.38 5.19
C ALA A 302 -2.35 -42.91 5.59
N GLU A 303 -1.10 -42.58 5.92
CA GLU A 303 -0.71 -41.21 6.28
C GLU A 303 -0.80 -40.24 5.09
N ARG A 304 -0.59 -40.74 3.87
CA ARG A 304 -0.52 -39.93 2.65
C ARG A 304 -1.27 -40.59 1.50
N ALA A 305 -2.00 -39.79 0.73
CA ALA A 305 -2.58 -40.18 -0.55
C ALA A 305 -2.08 -39.25 -1.68
N THR A 306 -1.84 -39.83 -2.84
CA THR A 306 -1.43 -39.12 -4.07
C THR A 306 -2.55 -39.18 -5.11
N PHE A 307 -2.67 -38.12 -5.89
CA PHE A 307 -3.63 -37.93 -6.96
C PHE A 307 -2.91 -37.37 -8.19
N ALA A 308 -3.58 -37.33 -9.34
CA ALA A 308 -2.99 -36.79 -10.58
C ALA A 308 -2.43 -35.36 -10.43
N ASN A 309 -3.09 -34.51 -9.60
CA ASN A 309 -2.75 -33.09 -9.46
C ASN A 309 -2.17 -32.72 -8.07
N GLY A 310 -1.76 -33.70 -7.25
CA GLY A 310 -1.19 -33.40 -5.93
C GLY A 310 -1.29 -34.52 -4.91
N SER A 311 -1.15 -34.18 -3.64
CA SER A 311 -1.23 -35.15 -2.53
C SER A 311 -1.75 -34.50 -1.26
N VAL A 312 -2.35 -35.30 -0.38
CA VAL A 312 -2.73 -34.89 0.98
C VAL A 312 -2.03 -35.73 2.03
N VAL A 313 -1.83 -35.17 3.22
CA VAL A 313 -1.28 -35.85 4.39
C VAL A 313 -2.29 -35.74 5.53
N TRP A 314 -2.59 -36.88 6.18
CA TRP A 314 -3.44 -36.96 7.35
C TRP A 314 -2.77 -37.86 8.38
N LYS A 315 -2.20 -37.24 9.42
CA LYS A 315 -1.42 -37.92 10.45
C LYS A 315 -1.93 -37.55 11.84
N LYS A 316 -1.83 -38.50 12.77
CA LYS A 316 -2.06 -38.22 14.19
C LYS A 316 -0.97 -37.26 14.69
N ALA A 317 -1.36 -36.18 15.36
CA ALA A 317 -0.42 -35.33 16.08
C ALA A 317 0.21 -36.11 17.25
N LYS A 318 1.41 -35.71 17.69
CA LYS A 318 2.05 -36.30 18.86
C LYS A 318 1.19 -36.03 20.10
N ASP A 319 1.01 -37.05 20.93
CA ASP A 319 0.31 -36.89 22.20
C ASP A 319 1.06 -35.88 23.07
N SER A 320 0.34 -34.89 23.60
CA SER A 320 0.89 -33.82 24.43
C SER A 320 0.16 -33.75 25.76
N ILE A 321 0.91 -33.55 26.84
CA ILE A 321 0.36 -33.28 28.17
C ILE A 321 0.40 -31.76 28.36
N SER A 322 -0.76 -31.15 28.58
CA SER A 322 -0.89 -29.73 28.93
C SER A 322 -1.37 -29.57 30.36
N LEU A 323 -0.96 -28.48 31.02
CA LEU A 323 -1.42 -28.14 32.36
C LEU A 323 -2.93 -27.84 32.34
N ASN A 324 -3.70 -28.51 33.19
CA ASN A 324 -5.11 -28.20 33.37
C ASN A 324 -5.25 -26.95 34.25
N THR A 325 -5.18 -25.77 33.64
CA THR A 325 -5.22 -24.49 34.35
C THR A 325 -6.47 -24.33 35.21
N LYS A 326 -7.63 -24.85 34.77
CA LYS A 326 -8.88 -24.77 35.54
C LYS A 326 -8.79 -25.57 36.84
N ALA A 327 -8.32 -26.81 36.77
CA ALA A 327 -8.14 -27.65 37.95
C ALA A 327 -7.03 -27.11 38.86
N LEU A 328 -5.93 -26.62 38.28
CA LEU A 328 -4.85 -26.00 39.05
C LEU A 328 -5.34 -24.79 39.85
N LEU A 329 -6.07 -23.86 39.21
CA LEU A 329 -6.61 -22.68 39.88
C LEU A 329 -7.72 -23.01 40.90
N GLN A 330 -8.37 -24.17 40.81
CA GLN A 330 -9.27 -24.65 41.86
C GLN A 330 -8.51 -25.07 43.14
N HIS A 331 -7.31 -25.62 43.00
CA HIS A 331 -6.48 -26.06 44.12
C HIS A 331 -5.51 -24.98 44.63
N GLN A 332 -5.08 -24.07 43.75
CA GLN A 332 -4.11 -23.02 44.00
C GLN A 332 -4.59 -21.69 43.37
N PRO A 333 -5.65 -21.07 43.91
CA PRO A 333 -6.21 -19.83 43.36
C PRO A 333 -5.22 -18.66 43.37
N GLU A 334 -4.26 -18.63 44.30
CA GLU A 334 -3.24 -17.59 44.46
C GLU A 334 -2.35 -17.43 43.22
N LEU A 335 -2.23 -18.46 42.37
CA LEU A 335 -1.40 -18.41 41.17
C LEU A 335 -1.87 -17.36 40.16
N ILE A 336 -3.16 -17.03 40.14
CA ILE A 336 -3.67 -15.98 39.24
C ILE A 336 -3.19 -14.58 39.66
N GLU A 337 -2.97 -14.38 40.95
CA GLU A 337 -2.47 -13.12 41.52
C GLU A 337 -0.95 -13.03 41.43
N LEU A 338 -0.25 -14.15 41.59
CA LEU A 338 1.21 -14.23 41.49
C LEU A 338 1.71 -14.11 40.04
N TYR A 339 0.95 -14.64 39.08
CA TYR A 339 1.34 -14.69 37.67
C TYR A 339 0.21 -14.21 36.74
N PRO A 340 -0.26 -12.96 36.88
CA PRO A 340 -1.36 -12.47 36.07
C PRO A 340 -0.90 -12.28 34.62
N LEU A 341 -1.56 -12.99 33.69
CA LEU A 341 -1.46 -12.68 32.26
C LEU A 341 -2.66 -11.83 31.88
N GLN A 342 -2.47 -10.52 31.85
CA GLN A 342 -3.51 -9.60 31.41
C GLN A 342 -3.68 -9.71 29.89
N LYS A 343 -4.89 -10.03 29.45
CA LYS A 343 -5.28 -10.01 28.03
C LYS A 343 -6.38 -8.97 27.87
N PRO A 344 -6.13 -7.84 27.19
CA PRO A 344 -7.19 -6.88 26.92
C PRO A 344 -8.29 -7.55 26.09
N GLY A 345 -9.54 -7.25 26.43
CA GLY A 345 -10.68 -7.65 25.60
C GLY A 345 -10.68 -6.89 24.27
N SER A 346 -11.31 -7.48 23.25
CA SER A 346 -11.56 -6.81 21.97
C SER A 346 -13.05 -6.81 21.65
N ARG A 347 -13.50 -5.79 20.91
CA ARG A 347 -14.86 -5.78 20.36
C ARG A 347 -15.00 -6.93 19.37
N ARG A 348 -16.13 -7.63 19.46
CA ARG A 348 -16.47 -8.75 18.58
C ARG A 348 -17.62 -8.35 17.68
N PHE A 349 -17.54 -8.76 16.42
CA PHE A 349 -18.58 -8.56 15.45
C PHE A 349 -19.35 -9.87 15.29
N ASN A 350 -20.59 -9.91 15.77
CA ASN A 350 -21.47 -11.08 15.69
C ASN A 350 -22.69 -10.73 14.85
N ILE A 351 -23.06 -11.63 13.95
CA ILE A 351 -24.22 -11.47 13.06
C ILE A 351 -25.33 -12.38 13.57
N TYR A 352 -26.46 -11.77 13.93
CA TYR A 352 -27.71 -12.43 14.26
C TYR A 352 -28.71 -12.18 13.13
N THR A 353 -29.49 -13.20 12.81
CA THR A 353 -30.63 -13.12 11.91
C THR A 353 -31.80 -13.66 12.71
N ASP A 354 -32.87 -12.87 12.81
CA ASP A 354 -34.10 -13.30 13.48
C ASP A 354 -34.83 -14.41 12.71
#